data_AF-A0A1G3BJ36-F1
#
_entry.id   AF-A0A1G3BJ36-F1
#
_cell.length_a   1.000
_cell.length_b   1.000
_cell.length_c   1.000
_cell.angle_alpha   90.00
_cell.angle_beta   90.00
_cell.angle_gamma   90.00
#
_symmetry.space_group_name_H-M   'P 1'
#
loop_
_entity.id
_entity.type
_entity.pdbx_description
1 polymer ?
#
loop_
_entity_poly.entity_id
_entity_poly.type
_entity_poly.pdbx_seq_one_letter_code
_entity_poly.pdbx_strand_id
1 'polypeptide(L)'
;MEPVIRGLSLKIDENPGLKAITALVAYKVSENQEDKGTEANFRKAEAAVAEYVTDHFKKPEDFLVRIPKACKGTKALQDVAEAIYRYYYRSKGLTFEMVRNRIGRDKDMALMAITDLIAYKIYQSPEDKGPEVNSITAETFVAQYISENFTSLEDFDRRLQELGHDVSALRSFADNIYEHYCKR
;
A
#
# COMPACT_ATOMS: atom_id res chain seq x y z
N MET A 1 27.33 -2.84 -5.56
CA MET A 1 26.06 -3.15 -4.85
C MET A 1 25.35 -4.38 -5.43
N GLU A 2 25.48 -4.70 -6.73
CA GLU A 2 24.95 -5.96 -7.33
C GLU A 2 25.38 -7.31 -6.71
N PRO A 3 26.58 -7.49 -6.09
CA PRO A 3 27.00 -8.81 -5.61
C PRO A 3 26.17 -9.36 -4.45
N VAL A 4 25.64 -8.47 -3.60
CA VAL A 4 24.87 -8.83 -2.40
C VAL A 4 23.46 -9.28 -2.79
N ILE A 5 22.84 -8.61 -3.76
CA ILE A 5 21.51 -8.95 -4.28
C ILE A 5 21.53 -10.32 -4.97
N ARG A 6 22.55 -10.61 -5.80
CA ARG A 6 22.71 -11.95 -6.41
C ARG A 6 22.93 -13.07 -5.39
N GLY A 7 23.72 -12.80 -4.34
CA GLY A 7 23.97 -13.77 -3.27
C GLY A 7 22.74 -14.07 -2.40
N LEU A 8 21.83 -13.10 -2.26
CA LEU A 8 20.56 -13.25 -1.54
C LEU A 8 19.50 -13.97 -2.38
N SER A 9 19.36 -13.67 -3.67
CA SER A 9 18.44 -14.41 -4.56
C SER A 9 18.74 -15.91 -4.59
N LEU A 10 20.01 -16.30 -4.62
CA LEU A 10 20.42 -17.71 -4.55
C LEU A 10 20.01 -18.39 -3.23
N LYS A 11 19.99 -17.64 -2.12
CA LYS A 11 19.58 -18.14 -0.80
C LYS A 11 18.06 -18.18 -0.61
N ILE A 12 17.28 -17.46 -1.42
CA ILE A 12 15.81 -17.48 -1.36
C ILE A 12 15.27 -18.85 -1.77
N ASP A 13 15.83 -19.47 -2.81
CA ASP A 13 15.38 -20.80 -3.27
C ASP A 13 15.79 -21.94 -2.33
N GLU A 14 16.89 -21.78 -1.60
CA GLU A 14 17.43 -22.80 -0.68
C GLU A 14 16.86 -22.70 0.75
N ASN A 15 16.18 -21.60 1.09
CA ASN A 15 15.60 -21.39 2.42
C ASN A 15 14.06 -21.33 2.37
N PRO A 16 13.35 -22.36 2.88
CA PRO A 16 11.88 -22.41 2.85
C PRO A 16 11.19 -21.23 3.51
N GLY A 17 11.78 -20.66 4.56
CA GLY A 17 11.24 -19.50 5.27
C GLY A 17 11.36 -18.21 4.45
N LEU A 18 12.52 -17.99 3.80
CA LEU A 18 12.66 -16.88 2.85
C LEU A 18 11.70 -17.02 1.68
N LYS A 19 11.60 -18.22 1.09
CA LYS A 19 10.68 -18.47 -0.02
C LYS A 19 9.23 -18.16 0.36
N ALA A 20 8.80 -18.55 1.56
CA ALA A 20 7.48 -18.22 2.08
C ALA A 20 7.28 -16.71 2.28
N ILE A 21 8.26 -16.01 2.86
CA ILE A 21 8.21 -14.55 3.04
C ILE A 21 8.13 -13.85 1.67
N THR A 22 8.99 -14.22 0.71
CA THR A 22 9.00 -13.65 -0.63
C THR A 22 7.67 -13.88 -1.34
N ALA A 23 7.09 -15.07 -1.23
CA ALA A 23 5.77 -15.36 -1.80
C ALA A 23 4.66 -14.51 -1.17
N LEU A 24 4.68 -14.30 0.15
CA LEU A 24 3.73 -13.42 0.85
C LEU A 24 3.90 -11.95 0.43
N VAL A 25 5.14 -11.47 0.27
CA VAL A 25 5.41 -10.12 -0.24
C VAL A 25 4.92 -10.00 -1.69
N ALA A 26 5.16 -11.00 -2.53
CA ALA A 26 4.71 -11.01 -3.93
C ALA A 26 3.19 -10.96 -4.04
N TYR A 27 2.49 -11.72 -3.20
CA TYR A 27 1.04 -11.67 -3.09
C TYR A 27 0.56 -10.27 -2.72
N LYS A 28 1.13 -9.65 -1.68
CA LYS A 28 0.77 -8.28 -1.27
C LYS A 28 1.08 -7.23 -2.34
N VAL A 29 2.19 -7.38 -3.08
CA VAL A 29 2.52 -6.50 -4.21
C VAL A 29 1.48 -6.64 -5.34
N SER A 30 1.05 -7.86 -5.65
CA SER A 30 0.00 -8.10 -6.65
C SER A 30 -1.35 -7.52 -6.24
N GLU A 31 -1.63 -7.45 -4.95
CA GLU A 31 -2.87 -6.87 -4.43
C GLU A 31 -2.99 -5.36 -4.67
N ASN A 32 -1.91 -4.64 -5.00
CA ASN A 32 -1.86 -3.18 -5.04
C ASN A 32 -1.31 -2.60 -6.35
N GLN A 33 -1.29 -3.39 -7.42
CA GLN A 33 -0.92 -2.95 -8.77
C GLN A 33 -1.88 -3.56 -9.79
N GLU A 34 -2.01 -2.92 -10.96
CA GLU A 34 -2.49 -3.64 -12.15
C GLU A 34 -1.63 -4.89 -12.33
N ASP A 35 -2.27 -6.06 -12.32
CA ASP A 35 -1.59 -7.35 -12.29
C ASP A 35 -0.65 -7.49 -13.50
N LYS A 36 0.66 -7.36 -13.27
CA LYS A 36 1.70 -7.54 -14.30
C LYS A 36 2.12 -9.01 -14.45
N GLY A 37 1.37 -9.94 -13.85
CA GLY A 37 1.65 -11.38 -13.85
C GLY A 37 2.50 -11.83 -12.67
N THR A 38 2.30 -13.09 -12.27
CA THR A 38 2.88 -13.72 -11.06
C THR A 38 4.39 -13.62 -11.00
N GLU A 39 5.09 -13.76 -12.13
CA GLU A 39 6.56 -13.75 -12.18
C GLU A 39 7.15 -12.34 -11.98
N ALA A 40 6.51 -11.31 -12.53
CA ALA A 40 6.95 -9.93 -12.33
C ALA A 40 6.75 -9.48 -10.88
N ASN A 41 5.66 -9.91 -10.24
CA ASN A 41 5.37 -9.64 -8.83
C ASN A 41 6.38 -10.36 -7.92
N PHE A 42 6.75 -11.59 -8.25
CA PHE A 42 7.76 -12.34 -7.51
C PHE A 42 9.15 -11.68 -7.58
N ARG A 43 9.60 -11.24 -8.78
CA ARG A 43 10.89 -10.53 -8.91
C ARG A 43 10.95 -9.23 -8.12
N LYS A 44 9.84 -8.48 -8.07
CA LYS A 44 9.74 -7.27 -7.23
C LYS A 44 9.84 -7.62 -5.75
N ALA A 45 9.18 -8.70 -5.32
CA ALA A 45 9.25 -9.18 -3.95
C ALA A 45 10.67 -9.62 -3.57
N GLU A 46 11.38 -10.32 -4.45
CA GLU A 46 12.79 -10.69 -4.22
C GLU A 46 13.67 -9.44 -4.04
N ALA A 47 13.51 -8.44 -4.91
CA ALA A 47 14.22 -7.18 -4.78
C ALA A 47 13.89 -6.47 -3.46
N ALA A 48 12.61 -6.39 -3.10
CA ALA A 48 12.15 -5.80 -1.84
C ALA A 48 12.74 -6.50 -0.61
N VAL A 49 12.76 -7.84 -0.60
CA VAL A 49 13.35 -8.64 0.48
C VAL A 49 14.86 -8.39 0.55
N ALA A 50 15.56 -8.39 -0.58
CA ALA A 50 17.00 -8.15 -0.63
C ALA A 50 17.38 -6.75 -0.15
N GLU A 51 16.65 -5.72 -0.58
CA GLU A 51 16.83 -4.34 -0.12
C GLU A 51 16.58 -4.23 1.39
N TYR A 52 15.45 -4.74 1.88
CA TYR A 52 15.12 -4.71 3.31
C TYR A 52 16.19 -5.38 4.17
N VAL A 53 16.65 -6.57 3.76
CA VAL A 53 17.69 -7.31 4.48
C VAL A 53 19.00 -6.53 4.49
N THR A 54 19.38 -5.95 3.36
CA THR A 54 20.62 -5.17 3.25
C THR A 54 20.60 -3.92 4.14
N ASP A 55 19.46 -3.25 4.24
CA ASP A 55 19.33 -2.03 5.03
C ASP A 55 19.23 -2.27 6.54
N HIS A 56 18.63 -3.40 6.95
CA HIS A 56 18.33 -3.66 8.36
C HIS A 56 19.30 -4.63 9.04
N PHE A 57 20.14 -5.32 8.27
CA PHE A 57 21.07 -6.33 8.79
C PHE A 57 22.48 -6.11 8.25
N LYS A 58 23.47 -6.18 9.15
CA LYS A 58 24.89 -6.10 8.77
C LYS A 58 25.32 -7.27 7.91
N LYS A 59 24.70 -8.44 8.10
CA LYS A 59 24.93 -9.66 7.34
C LYS A 59 23.59 -10.31 7.00
N PRO A 60 23.35 -10.74 5.75
CA PRO A 60 22.13 -11.46 5.38
C PRO A 60 21.86 -12.71 6.22
N GLU A 61 22.92 -13.35 6.71
CA GLU A 61 22.84 -14.51 7.60
C GLU A 61 22.17 -14.19 8.94
N ASP A 62 22.29 -12.95 9.43
CA ASP A 62 21.66 -12.52 10.68
C ASP A 62 20.12 -12.49 10.56
N PHE A 63 19.62 -12.13 9.37
CA PHE A 63 18.20 -12.24 9.05
C PHE A 63 17.75 -13.70 9.00
N LEU A 64 18.56 -14.56 8.37
CA LEU A 64 18.30 -16.00 8.27
C LEU A 64 18.29 -16.70 9.62
N VAL A 65 19.02 -16.23 10.63
CA VAL A 65 18.96 -16.77 12.00
C VAL A 65 17.68 -16.34 12.72
N ARG A 66 17.10 -15.18 12.37
CA ARG A 66 15.83 -14.71 12.95
C ARG A 66 14.62 -15.44 12.39
N ILE A 67 14.66 -15.88 11.13
CA ILE A 67 13.54 -16.59 10.50
C ILE A 67 13.19 -17.89 11.28
N PRO A 68 14.10 -18.84 11.57
CA PRO A 68 13.77 -20.09 12.27
C PRO A 68 13.33 -19.91 13.74
N LYS A 69 13.79 -18.86 14.43
CA LYS A 69 13.37 -18.60 15.82
C LYS A 69 12.05 -17.84 15.92
N ALA A 70 11.71 -17.00 14.94
CA ALA A 70 10.42 -16.32 14.87
C ALA A 70 9.31 -17.19 14.21
N CYS A 71 9.66 -18.07 13.28
CA CYS A 71 8.70 -18.81 12.44
C CYS A 71 8.21 -20.13 13.05
N LYS A 72 7.89 -20.16 14.35
CA LYS A 72 7.12 -21.28 14.93
C LYS A 72 5.62 -21.21 14.58
N GLY A 73 5.19 -20.21 13.80
CA GLY A 73 3.80 -20.08 13.35
C GLY A 73 3.66 -19.17 12.12
N THR A 74 2.58 -19.36 11.38
CA THR A 74 2.20 -18.62 10.16
C THR A 74 2.14 -17.11 10.37
N LYS A 75 1.76 -16.65 11.58
CA LYS A 75 1.68 -15.23 11.93
C LYS A 75 3.02 -14.50 11.85
N ALA A 76 4.11 -15.11 12.35
CA ALA A 76 5.42 -14.46 12.34
C ALA A 76 5.97 -14.27 10.91
N LEU A 77 5.68 -15.21 10.00
CA LEU A 77 5.99 -15.07 8.57
C LEU A 77 5.20 -13.91 7.95
N GLN A 78 3.91 -13.80 8.29
CA GLN A 78 3.06 -12.69 7.84
C GLN A 78 3.56 -11.34 8.36
N ASP A 79 3.95 -11.25 9.63
CA ASP A 79 4.46 -10.01 10.23
C ASP A 79 5.76 -9.55 9.57
N VAL A 80 6.68 -10.48 9.26
CA VAL A 80 7.93 -10.15 8.54
C VAL A 80 7.63 -9.74 7.10
N ALA A 81 6.76 -10.48 6.40
CA ALA A 81 6.36 -10.12 5.04
C ALA A 81 5.66 -8.76 4.99
N GLU A 82 4.84 -8.44 5.99
CA GLU A 82 4.20 -7.13 6.14
C GLU A 82 5.23 -6.01 6.35
N ALA A 83 6.24 -6.21 7.20
CA ALA A 83 7.30 -5.23 7.40
C ALA A 83 8.10 -4.96 6.12
N ILE A 84 8.45 -6.00 5.37
CA ILE A 84 9.17 -5.87 4.09
C ILE A 84 8.29 -5.19 3.04
N TYR A 85 7.03 -5.57 2.96
CA TYR A 85 6.06 -4.93 2.06
C TYR A 85 5.93 -3.44 2.36
N ARG A 86 5.76 -3.06 3.64
CA ARG A 86 5.70 -1.65 4.05
C ARG A 86 6.99 -0.89 3.69
N TYR A 87 8.15 -1.48 3.94
CA TYR A 87 9.43 -0.90 3.57
C TYR A 87 9.52 -0.65 2.05
N TYR A 88 9.16 -1.64 1.23
CA TYR A 88 9.14 -1.52 -0.23
C TYR A 88 8.26 -0.36 -0.70
N TYR A 89 7.07 -0.20 -0.14
CA TYR A 89 6.19 0.89 -0.57
C TYR A 89 6.60 2.24 -0.01
N ARG A 90 7.17 2.28 1.20
CA ARG A 90 7.76 3.50 1.74
C ARG A 90 8.92 4.01 0.87
N SER A 91 9.69 3.12 0.24
CA SER A 91 10.78 3.51 -0.66
C SER A 91 10.31 3.87 -2.08
N LYS A 92 9.13 3.39 -2.51
CA LYS A 92 8.58 3.65 -3.86
C LYS A 92 7.54 4.78 -3.92
N GLY A 93 7.09 5.29 -2.77
CA GLY A 93 6.05 6.31 -2.69
C GLY A 93 4.64 5.74 -2.84
N LEU A 94 3.65 6.52 -2.43
CA LEU A 94 2.24 6.16 -2.54
C LEU A 94 1.77 6.24 -4.00
N THR A 95 1.16 5.18 -4.51
CA THR A 95 0.66 5.16 -5.90
C THR A 95 -0.86 5.24 -5.95
N PHE A 96 -1.37 5.74 -7.08
CA PHE A 96 -2.81 5.76 -7.38
C PHE A 96 -3.49 4.41 -7.15
N GLU A 97 -2.93 3.32 -7.71
CA GLU A 97 -3.49 1.97 -7.59
C GLU A 97 -3.53 1.46 -6.15
N MET A 98 -2.55 1.81 -5.31
CA MET A 98 -2.59 1.44 -3.89
C MET A 98 -3.77 2.09 -3.18
N VAL A 99 -3.98 3.38 -3.40
CA VAL A 99 -5.09 4.11 -2.76
C VAL A 99 -6.42 3.59 -3.30
N ARG A 100 -6.53 3.42 -4.62
CA ARG A 100 -7.73 2.89 -5.26
C ARG A 100 -8.12 1.50 -4.74
N ASN A 101 -7.15 0.58 -4.64
CA ASN A 101 -7.38 -0.75 -4.06
C ASN A 101 -7.77 -0.69 -2.58
N ARG A 102 -7.32 0.33 -1.84
CA ARG A 102 -7.72 0.56 -0.45
C ARG A 102 -9.16 1.05 -0.33
N ILE A 103 -9.64 1.85 -1.28
CA ILE A 103 -11.05 2.28 -1.39
C ILE A 103 -11.96 1.09 -1.73
N GLY A 104 -11.68 0.38 -2.82
CA GLY A 104 -12.61 -0.59 -3.42
C GLY A 104 -12.70 -1.97 -2.76
N ARG A 105 -11.99 -2.22 -1.65
CA ARG A 105 -11.98 -3.54 -0.97
C ARG A 105 -12.66 -3.56 0.41
N ASP A 106 -13.43 -2.53 0.75
CA ASP A 106 -13.99 -2.34 2.10
C ASP A 106 -12.92 -2.37 3.22
N LYS A 107 -11.65 -2.18 2.86
CA LYS A 107 -10.51 -2.29 3.79
C LYS A 107 -10.34 -1.04 4.64
N ASP A 108 -10.97 0.07 4.25
CA ASP A 108 -10.84 1.36 4.93
C ASP A 108 -12.15 2.16 4.93
N MET A 109 -12.89 2.06 6.04
CA MET A 109 -14.16 2.76 6.23
C MET A 109 -14.02 4.29 6.15
N ALA A 110 -12.86 4.85 6.53
CA ALA A 110 -12.66 6.30 6.49
C ALA A 110 -12.50 6.78 5.04
N LEU A 111 -11.69 6.08 4.24
CA LEU A 111 -11.55 6.37 2.81
C LEU A 111 -12.86 6.18 2.04
N MET A 112 -13.62 5.14 2.36
CA MET A 112 -14.96 4.94 1.77
C MET A 112 -15.87 6.12 2.10
N ALA A 113 -15.97 6.51 3.39
CA ALA A 113 -16.81 7.63 3.80
C ALA A 113 -16.39 8.95 3.12
N ILE A 114 -15.09 9.21 3.00
CA ILE A 114 -14.57 10.39 2.26
C ILE A 114 -15.00 10.33 0.78
N THR A 115 -14.88 9.16 0.15
CA THR A 115 -15.25 8.96 -1.25
C THR A 115 -16.75 9.16 -1.47
N ASP A 116 -17.58 8.62 -0.59
CA ASP A 116 -19.04 8.79 -0.62
C ASP A 116 -19.45 10.27 -0.43
N LEU A 117 -18.78 10.98 0.48
CA LEU A 117 -19.02 12.41 0.69
C LEU A 117 -18.68 13.23 -0.56
N ILE A 118 -17.63 12.87 -1.28
CA ILE A 118 -17.25 13.53 -2.53
C ILE A 118 -18.22 13.18 -3.66
N ALA A 119 -18.61 11.91 -3.80
CA ALA A 119 -19.63 11.50 -4.77
C ALA A 119 -20.95 12.24 -4.53
N TYR A 120 -21.35 12.40 -3.28
CA TYR A 120 -22.53 13.17 -2.89
C TYR A 120 -22.40 14.67 -3.25
N LYS A 121 -21.22 15.27 -3.10
CA LYS A 121 -20.97 16.65 -3.52
C LYS A 121 -21.02 16.82 -5.04
N ILE A 122 -20.46 15.87 -5.80
CA ILE A 122 -20.57 15.86 -7.27
C ILE A 122 -22.04 15.78 -7.68
N TYR A 123 -22.83 14.91 -7.05
CA TYR A 123 -24.27 14.80 -7.27
C TYR A 123 -25.03 16.11 -7.01
N GLN A 124 -24.58 16.91 -6.03
CA GLN A 124 -25.17 18.23 -5.75
C GLN A 124 -24.71 19.34 -6.69
N SER A 125 -23.78 19.05 -7.60
CA SER A 125 -23.13 20.04 -8.47
C SER A 125 -23.64 19.97 -9.91
N PRO A 126 -23.35 20.98 -10.75
CA PRO A 126 -23.65 20.93 -12.19
C PRO A 126 -22.94 19.81 -12.94
N GLU A 127 -21.96 19.13 -12.32
CA GLU A 127 -21.18 18.04 -12.91
C GLU A 127 -21.82 16.67 -12.69
N ASP A 128 -23.00 16.61 -12.07
CA ASP A 128 -23.76 15.36 -11.87
C ASP A 128 -23.97 14.61 -13.19
N LYS A 129 -23.46 13.38 -13.24
CA LYS A 129 -23.60 12.44 -14.36
C LYS A 129 -24.31 11.15 -13.95
N GLY A 130 -24.99 11.18 -12.80
CA GLY A 130 -25.68 10.05 -12.20
C GLY A 130 -24.81 9.27 -11.19
N PRO A 131 -25.45 8.49 -10.30
CA PRO A 131 -24.79 7.93 -9.12
C PRO A 131 -23.56 7.06 -9.40
N GLU A 132 -23.62 6.20 -10.42
CA GLU A 132 -22.52 5.30 -10.78
C GLU A 132 -21.30 6.07 -11.30
N VAL A 133 -21.53 7.04 -12.21
CA VAL A 133 -20.46 7.86 -12.78
C VAL A 133 -19.85 8.76 -11.71
N ASN A 134 -20.66 9.34 -10.82
CA ASN A 134 -20.17 10.17 -9.72
C ASN A 134 -19.33 9.37 -8.72
N SER A 135 -19.72 8.12 -8.42
CA SER A 135 -18.96 7.22 -7.56
C SER A 135 -17.59 6.89 -8.15
N ILE A 136 -17.54 6.47 -9.43
CA ILE A 136 -16.27 6.19 -10.13
C ILE A 136 -15.38 7.45 -10.21
N THR A 137 -15.99 8.61 -10.46
CA THR A 137 -15.29 9.89 -10.51
C THR A 137 -14.69 10.24 -9.14
N ALA A 138 -15.47 10.08 -8.06
CA ALA A 138 -15.00 10.30 -6.71
C ALA A 138 -13.87 9.34 -6.31
N GLU A 139 -14.01 8.04 -6.57
CA GLU A 139 -12.96 7.04 -6.30
C GLU A 139 -11.66 7.41 -7.01
N THR A 140 -11.75 7.72 -8.30
CA THR A 140 -10.60 8.12 -9.12
C THR A 140 -9.95 9.39 -8.57
N PHE A 141 -10.76 10.41 -8.26
CA PHE A 141 -10.22 11.68 -7.79
C PHE A 141 -9.59 11.57 -6.40
N VAL A 142 -10.22 10.86 -5.47
CA VAL A 142 -9.68 10.61 -4.12
C VAL A 142 -8.37 9.83 -4.21
N ALA A 143 -8.33 8.78 -5.01
CA ALA A 143 -7.11 7.99 -5.21
C ALA A 143 -5.97 8.87 -5.77
N GLN A 144 -6.28 9.70 -6.76
CA GLN A 144 -5.32 10.63 -7.35
C GLN A 144 -4.84 11.65 -6.33
N TYR A 145 -5.75 12.38 -5.67
CA TYR A 145 -5.42 13.40 -4.67
C TYR A 145 -4.50 12.84 -3.58
N ILE A 146 -4.86 11.69 -3.01
CA ILE A 146 -4.07 11.11 -1.93
C ILE A 146 -2.68 10.69 -2.44
N SER A 147 -2.59 10.03 -3.59
CA SER A 147 -1.30 9.61 -4.15
C SER A 147 -0.37 10.78 -4.51
N GLU A 148 -0.92 11.94 -4.84
CA GLU A 148 -0.14 13.14 -5.18
C GLU A 148 0.27 13.96 -3.95
N ASN A 149 -0.51 13.91 -2.86
CA ASN A 149 -0.32 14.78 -1.69
C ASN A 149 0.29 14.08 -0.46
N PHE A 150 0.41 12.75 -0.46
CA PHE A 150 0.98 12.00 0.66
C PHE A 150 2.15 11.13 0.22
N THR A 151 3.16 11.08 1.09
CA THR A 151 4.39 10.31 0.81
C THR A 151 4.18 8.79 0.98
N SER A 152 3.28 8.40 1.88
CA SER A 152 2.94 7.00 2.15
C SER A 152 1.52 6.87 2.72
N LEU A 153 1.00 5.64 2.77
CA LEU A 153 -0.27 5.35 3.47
C LEU A 153 -0.18 5.69 4.96
N GLU A 154 0.98 5.51 5.59
CA GLU A 154 1.19 5.83 7.02
C GLU A 154 1.12 7.34 7.27
N ASP A 155 1.64 8.14 6.33
CA ASP A 155 1.56 9.61 6.36
C ASP A 155 0.10 10.09 6.22
N PHE A 156 -0.64 9.47 5.29
CA PHE A 156 -2.07 9.68 5.14
C PHE A 156 -2.87 9.27 6.40
N ASP A 157 -2.59 8.09 6.96
CA ASP A 157 -3.26 7.58 8.16
C ASP A 157 -3.01 8.49 9.37
N ARG A 158 -1.78 8.98 9.52
CA ARG A 158 -1.44 9.99 10.53
C ARG A 158 -2.24 11.27 10.32
N ARG A 159 -2.39 11.74 9.07
CA ARG A 159 -3.18 12.94 8.77
C ARG A 159 -4.65 12.75 9.12
N LEU A 160 -5.23 11.58 8.84
CA LEU A 160 -6.59 11.24 9.27
C LEU A 160 -6.71 11.23 10.80
N GLN A 161 -5.74 10.65 11.51
CA GLN A 161 -5.73 10.63 12.98
C GLN A 161 -5.63 12.03 13.58
N GLU A 162 -4.82 12.92 13.01
CA GLU A 162 -4.68 14.33 13.44
C GLU A 162 -5.97 15.12 13.30
N LEU A 163 -6.74 14.85 12.24
CA LEU A 163 -8.04 15.50 12.02
C LEU A 163 -9.12 15.01 13.00
N GLY A 164 -8.94 13.80 13.55
CA GLY A 164 -9.90 13.13 14.40
C GLY A 164 -10.73 12.10 13.63
N HIS A 165 -11.30 11.13 14.35
CA HIS A 165 -12.12 10.06 13.78
C HIS A 165 -13.62 10.38 13.77
N ASP A 166 -14.01 11.60 14.16
CA ASP A 166 -15.41 11.98 14.12
C ASP A 166 -15.86 12.34 12.69
N VAL A 167 -17.18 12.33 12.49
CA VAL A 167 -17.80 12.60 11.19
C VAL A 167 -17.45 14.01 10.67
N SER A 168 -17.20 14.97 11.57
CA SER A 168 -16.87 16.34 11.19
C SER A 168 -15.46 16.46 10.60
N ALA A 169 -14.52 15.68 11.10
CA ALA A 169 -13.15 15.58 10.60
C ALA A 169 -13.10 14.98 9.19
N LEU A 170 -13.80 13.86 8.98
CA LEU A 170 -13.91 13.22 7.66
C LEU A 170 -14.58 14.14 6.64
N ARG A 171 -15.62 14.87 7.06
CA ARG A 171 -16.29 15.86 6.22
C ARG A 171 -15.38 17.02 5.84
N SER A 172 -14.65 17.58 6.80
CA SER A 172 -13.69 18.66 6.55
C SER A 172 -12.57 18.22 5.60
N PHE A 173 -12.12 16.97 5.70
CA PHE A 173 -11.14 16.43 4.78
C PHE A 173 -11.71 16.24 3.37
N ALA A 174 -12.94 15.70 3.26
CA ALA A 174 -13.65 15.58 1.99
C ALA A 174 -13.91 16.94 1.34
N ASP A 175 -14.19 17.99 2.14
CA ASP A 175 -14.32 19.37 1.66
C ASP A 175 -13.01 19.86 1.01
N ASN A 176 -11.86 19.65 1.67
CA ASN A 176 -10.55 20.04 1.12
C ASN A 176 -10.22 19.33 -0.20
N ILE A 177 -10.57 18.05 -0.31
CA ILE A 177 -10.38 17.27 -1.53
C ILE A 177 -11.31 17.81 -2.63
N TYR A 178 -12.60 17.99 -2.33
CA TYR A 178 -13.57 18.51 -3.29
C TYR A 178 -13.22 19.93 -3.77
N GLU A 179 -12.67 20.79 -2.90
CA GLU A 179 -12.14 22.08 -3.33
C GLU A 179 -10.98 21.94 -4.33
N HIS A 180 -10.12 20.94 -4.18
CA HIS A 180 -9.08 20.66 -5.17
C HIS A 180 -9.67 20.12 -6.49
N TYR A 181 -10.75 19.36 -6.41
CA TYR A 181 -11.49 18.87 -7.58
C TYR A 181 -12.02 20.04 -8.41
N CYS A 182 -12.74 20.97 -7.79
CA CYS A 182 -13.33 22.11 -8.48
C CYS A 182 -12.32 23.14 -9.03
N LYS A 183 -11.06 23.10 -8.56
CA LYS A 183 -9.99 24.00 -9.02
C LYS A 183 -9.25 23.49 -10.26
N ARG A 184 -9.49 22.23 -10.67
CA ARG A 184 -8.95 21.66 -11.90
C ARG A 184 -9.86 21.94 -13.08
#